data_AF-A0AAU5XWW7-F1
#
_entry.id   AF-A0AAU5XWW7-F1
#
_cell.length_a   1.000
_cell.length_b   1.000
_cell.length_c   1.000
_cell.angle_alpha   90.00
_cell.angle_beta   90.00
_cell.angle_gamma   90.00
#
_symmetry.space_group_name_H-M   'P 1'
#
loop_
_entity.id
_entity.type
_entity.pdbx_description
1 polymer ?
#
loop_
_entity_poly.entity_id
_entity_poly.type
_entity_poly.pdbx_seq_one_letter_code
_entity_poly.pdbx_strand_id
1 'polypeptide(L)'
;MFGLSLEHLVILLVAALFVLGPERLPGAVATVARSARRAREFATGAQQRLEAELGPEFQQLRKPLQDLQALRDFDPRTALRRHLLDDGPAAPPSVGLSPGERPPVDSEAT
;
A
#
# COMPACT_ATOMS: atom_id res chain seq x y z
N MET A 1 14.58 -5.00 -1.94
CA MET A 1 14.20 -3.67 -1.44
C MET A 1 13.37 -3.01 -2.53
N PHE A 2 12.04 -3.03 -2.42
CA PHE A 2 11.18 -2.38 -3.42
C PHE A 2 11.21 -0.88 -3.19
N GLY A 3 11.68 -0.11 -4.18
CA GLY A 3 11.66 1.35 -4.18
C GLY A 3 10.24 1.88 -4.38
N LEU A 4 9.36 1.65 -3.40
CA LEU A 4 8.01 2.23 -3.37
C LEU A 4 8.11 3.68 -2.90
N SER A 5 8.57 4.57 -3.78
CA SER A 5 8.43 6.02 -3.61
C SER A 5 7.11 6.49 -4.23
N LEU A 6 6.66 7.68 -3.83
CA LEU A 6 5.41 8.27 -4.33
C LEU A 6 5.37 8.40 -5.85
N GLU A 7 6.50 8.69 -6.49
CA GLU A 7 6.62 8.76 -7.94
C GLU A 7 6.21 7.45 -8.63
N HIS A 8 6.66 6.31 -8.10
CA HIS A 8 6.31 4.99 -8.62
C HIS A 8 4.84 4.68 -8.39
N LEU A 9 4.27 5.13 -7.26
CA LEU A 9 2.84 4.99 -6.97
C LEU A 9 1.98 5.77 -7.97
N VAL A 10 2.39 7.00 -8.33
CA VAL A 10 1.71 7.83 -9.33
C VAL A 10 1.80 7.17 -10.71
N ILE A 11 2.99 6.69 -11.10
CA ILE A 11 3.17 5.98 -12.38
C ILE A 11 2.27 4.73 -12.43
N LEU A 12 2.23 3.96 -11.34
CA LEU A 12 1.36 2.79 -11.22
C LEU A 12 -0.12 3.16 -11.34
N LEU A 13 -0.54 4.26 -10.69
CA LEU A 13 -1.92 4.75 -10.75
C LEU A 13 -2.30 5.14 -12.18
N VAL A 14 -1.44 5.90 -12.87
CA VAL A 14 -1.66 6.30 -14.26
C VAL A 14 -1.70 5.08 -15.18
N ALA A 15 -0.78 4.13 -15.01
CA ALA A 15 -0.77 2.89 -15.78
C ALA A 15 -2.07 2.07 -15.54
N ALA A 16 -2.52 1.96 -14.30
CA ALA A 16 -3.76 1.27 -13.95
C ALA A 16 -4.99 1.97 -14.56
N LEU A 17 -5.03 3.31 -14.51
CA LEU A 17 -6.08 4.12 -15.15
C LEU A 17 -6.07 3.95 -16.67
N PHE A 18 -4.90 3.83 -17.29
CA PHE A 18 -4.77 3.63 -18.74
C PHE A 18 -5.22 2.23 -19.17
N VAL A 19 -4.75 1.18 -18.49
CA VAL A 19 -5.07 -0.21 -18.84
C VAL A 19 -6.53 -0.55 -18.58
N LEU A 20 -7.06 -0.14 -17.43
CA LEU A 20 -8.43 -0.50 -17.02
C LEU A 20 -9.47 0.55 -17.43
N GLY A 21 -9.06 1.81 -17.58
CA GLY A 21 -9.93 2.97 -17.79
C GLY A 21 -10.37 3.63 -16.47
N PRO A 22 -10.44 4.97 -16.40
CA PRO A 22 -10.80 5.71 -15.18
C PRO A 22 -12.20 5.38 -14.67
N GLU A 23 -13.15 5.11 -15.56
CA GLU A 23 -14.53 4.83 -15.17
C GLU A 23 -14.75 3.41 -14.64
N ARG A 24 -13.83 2.49 -14.95
CA ARG A 24 -13.95 1.07 -14.58
C ARG A 24 -13.27 0.78 -13.25
N LEU A 25 -12.19 1.52 -12.95
CA LEU A 25 -11.42 1.41 -11.71
C LEU A 25 -12.28 1.49 -10.43
N PRO A 26 -13.13 2.52 -10.21
CA PRO A 26 -13.95 2.61 -9.00
C PRO A 26 -14.95 1.46 -8.90
N GLY A 27 -15.53 1.02 -10.02
CA GLY A 27 -16.43 -0.13 -10.05
C GLY A 27 -15.73 -1.46 -9.73
N ALA A 28 -14.50 -1.65 -10.23
CA ALA A 28 -13.68 -2.83 -9.97
C ALA A 28 -13.29 -2.91 -8.49
N VAL A 29 -12.79 -1.81 -7.92
CA VAL A 29 -12.44 -1.72 -6.49
C VAL A 29 -13.67 -1.98 -5.63
N ALA A 30 -14.82 -1.40 -5.95
CA ALA A 30 -16.07 -1.64 -5.21
C ALA A 30 -16.51 -3.11 -5.27
N THR A 31 -16.24 -3.81 -6.36
CA THR A 31 -16.58 -5.23 -6.50
C THR A 31 -15.65 -6.10 -5.67
N VAL A 32 -14.34 -5.87 -5.76
CA VAL A 32 -13.35 -6.56 -4.94
C VAL A 32 -13.61 -6.33 -3.44
N ALA A 33 -13.87 -5.08 -3.05
CA ALA A 33 -14.16 -4.73 -1.66
C ALA A 33 -15.43 -5.44 -1.14
N ARG A 34 -16.50 -5.48 -1.94
CA ARG A 34 -17.73 -6.22 -1.59
C ARG A 34 -17.48 -7.72 -1.49
N SER A 35 -16.73 -8.31 -2.42
CA SER A 35 -16.36 -9.73 -2.38
C SER A 35 -15.50 -10.07 -1.17
N ALA A 36 -14.52 -9.24 -0.84
CA ALA A 36 -13.68 -9.41 0.34
C ALA A 36 -14.51 -9.34 1.63
N ARG A 37 -15.48 -8.41 1.70
CA ARG A 37 -16.39 -8.31 2.84
C ARG A 37 -17.24 -9.57 3.00
N ARG A 38 -17.83 -10.07 1.91
CA ARG A 38 -18.60 -11.32 1.93
C ARG A 38 -17.74 -12.53 2.32
N ALA A 39 -16.51 -12.61 1.82
CA ALA A 39 -15.56 -13.66 2.19
C ALA A 39 -15.25 -13.63 3.70
N ARG A 40 -15.06 -12.42 4.27
CA ARG A 40 -14.88 -12.25 5.71
C ARG A 40 -16.10 -12.68 6.51
N GLU A 41 -17.31 -12.27 6.09
CA GLU A 41 -18.57 -12.65 6.74
C GLU A 41 -18.77 -14.16 6.72
N PHE A 42 -18.49 -14.81 5.59
CA PHE A 42 -18.53 -16.27 5.46
C PHE A 42 -17.51 -16.97 6.37
N ALA A 43 -16.26 -16.48 6.38
CA ALA A 43 -15.21 -17.02 7.24
C ALA A 43 -15.60 -16.90 8.72
N THR A 44 -16.07 -15.74 9.18
CA THR A 44 -16.51 -15.54 10.56
C THR A 44 -17.72 -16.42 10.92
N GLY A 45 -18.69 -16.55 10.01
CA GLY A 45 -19.85 -17.42 10.23
C GLY A 45 -19.48 -18.91 10.30
N ALA A 46 -18.52 -19.36 9.48
CA ALA A 46 -17.99 -20.73 9.56
C ALA A 46 -17.25 -20.96 10.88
N GLN A 47 -16.37 -20.03 11.28
CA GLN A 47 -15.66 -20.10 12.57
C GLN A 47 -16.63 -20.24 13.75
N GLN A 48 -17.72 -19.46 13.76
CA GLN A 48 -18.75 -19.55 14.80
C GLN A 48 -19.46 -20.91 14.85
N ARG A 49 -19.68 -21.55 13.69
CA ARG A 49 -20.28 -22.89 13.62
C ARG A 49 -19.31 -23.96 14.13
N LEU A 50 -18.04 -23.89 13.72
CA LEU A 50 -17.01 -24.81 14.24
C LEU A 50 -16.80 -24.63 15.74
N GLU A 51 -16.84 -23.39 16.26
CA GLU A 51 -16.75 -23.11 17.69
C GLU A 51 -17.96 -23.68 18.46
N ALA A 52 -19.16 -23.64 17.86
CA ALA A 52 -20.36 -24.23 18.44
C ALA A 52 -20.38 -25.78 18.41
N GLU A 53 -19.79 -26.40 17.39
CA GLU A 53 -19.81 -27.87 17.20
C GLU A 53 -18.62 -28.59 17.85
N LEU A 54 -17.42 -27.98 17.84
CA LEU A 54 -16.18 -28.60 18.34
C LEU A 54 -15.80 -28.13 19.76
N GLY A 55 -16.47 -27.09 20.28
CA GLY A 55 -16.22 -26.56 21.61
C GLY A 55 -14.78 -26.03 21.80
N PRO A 56 -14.18 -26.12 23.00
CA PRO A 56 -12.94 -25.41 23.37
C PRO A 56 -11.70 -25.80 22.56
N GLU A 57 -11.73 -26.86 21.76
CA GLU A 57 -10.62 -27.23 20.87
C GLU A 57 -10.39 -26.18 19.76
N PHE A 58 -11.41 -25.40 19.39
CA PHE A 58 -11.26 -24.29 18.45
C PHE A 58 -10.40 -23.13 18.99
N GLN A 59 -10.28 -23.00 20.33
CA GLN A 59 -9.48 -21.93 20.95
C GLN A 59 -7.98 -22.06 20.66
N GLN A 60 -7.48 -23.27 20.43
CA GLN A 60 -6.06 -23.48 20.09
C GLN A 60 -5.72 -22.94 18.69
N LEU A 61 -6.68 -22.96 17.77
CA LEU A 61 -6.53 -22.40 16.41
C LEU A 61 -6.65 -20.87 16.39
N ARG A 62 -7.28 -20.28 17.40
CA ARG A 62 -7.51 -18.83 17.49
C ARG A 62 -6.24 -18.04 17.76
N LYS A 63 -5.30 -18.57 18.56
CA LYS A 63 -3.99 -17.94 18.85
C LYS A 63 -3.19 -17.62 17.57
N PRO A 64 -2.88 -18.59 16.69
CA PRO A 64 -2.11 -18.30 15.48
C PRO A 64 -2.86 -17.38 14.49
N LEU A 65 -4.19 -17.40 14.50
CA LEU A 65 -4.99 -16.45 13.70
C LEU A 65 -4.93 -15.01 14.24
N GLN A 66 -4.87 -14.83 15.56
CA GLN A 66 -4.69 -13.52 16.19
C GLN A 66 -3.30 -12.94 15.92
N ASP A 67 -2.26 -13.76 15.94
CA ASP A 67 -0.89 -13.33 15.62
C ASP A 67 -0.79 -12.80 14.18
N LEU A 68 -1.49 -13.43 13.23
CA LEU A 68 -1.58 -12.96 11.84
C LEU A 68 -2.39 -11.67 11.70
N GLN A 69 -3.39 -11.45 12.56
CA GLN A 69 -4.16 -10.20 12.58
C GLN A 69 -3.35 -9.04 13.14
N ALA A 70 -2.56 -9.26 14.19
CA ALA A 70 -1.67 -8.26 14.77
C ALA A 70 -0.65 -7.72 13.75
N LEU A 71 -0.22 -8.55 12.79
CA LEU A 71 0.65 -8.13 11.70
C LEU A 71 -0.04 -7.23 10.65
N ARG A 72 -1.38 -7.32 10.56
CA ARG A 72 -2.20 -6.51 9.64
C ARG A 72 -2.61 -5.15 10.22
N ASP A 73 -2.45 -4.96 11.53
CA ASP A 73 -2.76 -3.69 12.21
C ASP A 73 -1.73 -2.57 11.95
N PHE A 74 -0.70 -2.82 11.13
CA PHE A 74 0.02 -1.77 10.42
C PHE A 74 -0.93 -1.07 9.44
N ASP A 75 -1.75 -0.16 9.95
CA ASP A 75 -2.83 0.47 9.21
C ASP A 75 -2.26 1.30 8.05
N PRO A 76 -2.41 0.85 6.79
CA PRO A 76 -1.84 1.53 5.63
C PRO A 76 -2.48 2.91 5.43
N ARG A 77 -3.67 3.16 5.98
CA ARG A 77 -4.28 4.49 5.97
C ARG A 77 -3.48 5.49 6.77
N THR A 78 -2.88 5.06 7.89
CA THR A 78 -2.01 5.90 8.70
C THR A 78 -0.71 6.20 7.96
N ALA A 79 -0.14 5.23 7.24
CA ALA A 79 1.04 5.45 6.40
C ALA A 79 0.76 6.43 5.24
N LEU A 80 -0.38 6.25 4.56
CA LEU A 80 -0.79 7.13 3.46
C LEU A 80 -1.10 8.55 3.94
N ARG A 81 -1.76 8.69 5.10
CA ARG A 81 -2.04 9.99 5.71
C ARG A 81 -0.77 10.71 6.14
N ARG A 82 0.23 9.98 6.65
CA ARG A 82 1.55 10.55 6.96
C ARG A 82 2.24 11.06 5.70
N HIS A 83 2.27 10.28 4.61
CA HIS A 83 2.87 10.74 3.34
C HIS A 83 2.12 11.92 2.71
N LEU A 84 0.78 11.91 2.71
CA LEU A 84 -0.02 13.03 2.19
C LEU A 84 0.11 14.32 3.03
N LEU A 85 0.50 14.22 4.30
CA LEU A 85 0.72 15.37 5.19
C LEU A 85 2.18 15.85 5.19
N ASP A 86 3.16 14.97 4.96
CA ASP A 86 4.59 15.31 4.88
C ASP A 86 4.99 15.87 3.49
N ASP A 87 4.39 15.40 2.40
CA ASP A 87 4.71 15.84 1.04
C ASP A 87 3.92 17.10 0.64
N GLY A 88 4.23 18.24 1.27
CA GLY A 88 4.00 19.56 0.69
C GLY A 88 4.91 19.77 -0.54
N PRO A 89 4.54 20.58 -1.54
CA PRO A 89 5.20 20.62 -2.85
C PRO A 89 6.66 21.11 -2.74
N ALA A 90 7.61 20.17 -2.68
CA ALA A 90 9.03 20.45 -2.77
C ALA A 90 9.48 20.36 -4.24
N ALA A 91 10.09 21.45 -4.68
CA ALA A 91 10.53 21.75 -6.04
C ALA A 91 11.43 20.65 -6.67
N PRO A 92 11.46 20.55 -8.01
CA PRO A 92 12.33 19.59 -8.70
C PRO A 92 13.81 19.80 -8.33
N PRO A 93 14.63 18.74 -8.32
CA PRO A 93 16.05 18.87 -8.05
C PRO A 93 16.69 19.73 -9.14
N SER A 94 17.10 20.94 -8.77
CA SER A 94 17.85 21.83 -9.66
C SER A 94 19.24 21.23 -9.88
N VAL A 95 19.37 20.42 -10.93
CA VAL A 95 20.66 20.12 -11.57
C VAL A 95 21.06 21.37 -12.36
N GLY A 96 21.47 22.39 -11.62
CA GLY A 96 21.91 23.67 -12.16
C GLY A 96 22.91 24.24 -11.19
N LEU A 97 24.14 24.46 -11.68
CA LEU A 97 25.21 25.06 -10.90
C LEU A 97 24.71 26.36 -10.25
N SER A 98 24.96 26.51 -8.94
CA SER A 98 24.63 27.75 -8.22
C SER A 98 25.35 28.95 -8.87
N PRO A 99 24.73 30.14 -8.94
CA PRO A 99 25.35 31.32 -9.53
C PRO A 99 26.67 31.66 -8.82
N GLY A 100 27.80 31.40 -9.49
CA GLY A 100 29.16 31.58 -8.95
C GLY A 100 29.96 30.28 -8.79
N GLU A 101 29.33 29.11 -8.90
CA GLU A 101 30.00 27.81 -8.88
C GLU A 101 30.67 27.55 -10.25
N ARG A 102 31.99 27.40 -10.28
CA ARG A 102 32.69 27.01 -11.51
C ARG A 102 32.57 25.49 -11.69
N PRO A 103 32.26 25.01 -12.90
CA PRO A 103 32.15 23.58 -13.15
C PRO A 103 33.48 22.87 -12.83
N PRO A 104 33.43 21.63 -12.32
CA PRO A 104 34.64 20.84 -12.09
C PRO A 104 35.32 20.59 -13.43
N VAL A 105 36.54 21.12 -13.59
CA VAL A 105 37.37 20.88 -14.77
C VAL A 105 38.27 19.68 -14.47
N ASP A 106 38.01 18.55 -15.11
CA ASP A 106 38.89 17.39 -15.04
C ASP A 106 40.23 17.73 -15.70
N SER A 107 41.26 17.85 -14.87
CA SER A 107 42.62 18.21 -15.30
C SER A 107 43.40 17.00 -15.84
N GLU A 108 42.81 15.81 -15.74
CA GLU A 108 43.37 14.53 -16.17
C GLU A 108 42.98 14.16 -17.61
N ALA A 109 42.26 15.03 -18.31
CA ALA A 109 41.98 14.86 -19.74
C ALA A 109 43.16 15.37 -20.59
N THR A 110 44.21 14.56 -20.72
CA THR A 110 45.28 14.68 -21.73
C THR A 110 45.81 13.30 -22.10
#